data_AF-A0A8J3QZR9-F1
#
_entry.id   AF-A0A8J3QZR9-F1
#
_cell.length_a   1.000
_cell.length_b   1.000
_cell.length_c   1.000
_cell.angle_alpha   90.00
_cell.angle_beta   90.00
_cell.angle_gamma   90.00
#
_symmetry.space_group_name_H-M   'P 1'
#
loop_
_entity.id
_entity.type
_entity.pdbx_description
1 polymer ?
#
loop_
_entity_poly.entity_id
_entity_poly.type
_entity_poly.pdbx_seq_one_letter_code
_entity_poly.pdbx_strand_id
1 'polypeptide(L)'
;MAKVLDVIMLVAVALLGYLAGRRFPHVGGRISRWGSRCRAAVVRPPGPWRRRSRLLFVAGAFAATAPVWPITQPAVADDRLEPAEVAVVVPVVLVFPVAWALLGRSRPYAWRVAVALVACVAGWSLWTVAFGSFGTPPTMDDGLRWYLIGTGTIVACASTVEVWHRRPPRRPTTAWLAGALGWAIGVAATVTVPVVGDQQLPPRDAVLPLPPAMAVAHEEARCGMPGGYGFGPRSCFRRFTISATDGTDGTDGTNGMDVRELARRLGEHLRQTKGWPVAWDEVSAVAVGCRPGGWLDPYELCLDLRPDESTSTVTLRLAYDNRREPVVY
;
A
#
# COMPACT_ATOMS: atom_id res chain seq x y z
N MET A 1 -19.10 -16.96 24.67
CA MET A 1 -17.81 -16.64 24.01
C MET A 1 -17.51 -17.46 22.75
N ALA A 2 -17.86 -18.76 22.64
CA ALA A 2 -17.68 -19.52 21.39
C ALA A 2 -18.28 -18.82 20.15
N LYS A 3 -19.46 -18.19 20.31
CA LYS A 3 -20.15 -17.46 19.24
C LYS A 3 -19.39 -16.24 18.68
N VAL A 4 -18.63 -15.50 19.50
CA VAL A 4 -17.94 -14.28 19.04
C VAL A 4 -16.72 -14.63 18.18
N LEU A 5 -15.97 -15.65 18.58
CA LEU A 5 -14.80 -16.11 17.83
C LEU A 5 -15.21 -16.81 16.53
N ASP A 6 -16.35 -17.51 16.53
CA ASP A 6 -16.95 -18.05 15.32
C ASP A 6 -17.42 -16.94 14.38
N VAL A 7 -17.99 -15.84 14.90
CA VAL A 7 -18.35 -14.65 14.11
C VAL A 7 -17.12 -13.98 13.51
N ILE A 8 -16.03 -13.80 14.26
CA ILE A 8 -14.78 -13.21 13.75
C ILE A 8 -14.17 -14.08 12.66
N MET A 9 -14.13 -15.41 12.85
CA MET A 9 -13.67 -16.35 11.82
C MET A 9 -14.55 -16.30 10.57
N LEU A 10 -15.87 -16.21 10.74
CA LEU A 10 -16.81 -16.18 9.62
C LEU A 10 -16.72 -14.86 8.85
N VAL A 11 -16.53 -13.74 9.55
CA VAL A 11 -16.27 -12.42 8.96
C VAL A 11 -14.92 -12.40 8.22
N ALA A 12 -13.86 -12.97 8.80
CA ALA A 12 -12.54 -13.05 8.15
C ALA A 12 -12.57 -13.91 6.87
N VAL A 13 -13.27 -15.06 6.90
CA VAL A 13 -13.45 -15.93 5.74
C VAL A 13 -14.34 -15.28 4.68
N ALA A 14 -15.40 -14.57 5.08
CA ALA A 14 -16.28 -13.84 4.17
C ALA A 14 -15.55 -12.66 3.50
N LEU A 15 -14.73 -11.92 4.25
CA LEU A 15 -13.87 -10.85 3.72
C LEU A 15 -12.83 -11.39 2.73
N LEU A 16 -12.17 -12.51 3.05
CA LEU A 16 -11.26 -13.20 2.13
C LEU A 16 -11.96 -13.64 0.83
N GLY A 17 -13.19 -14.15 0.93
CA GLY A 17 -13.99 -14.53 -0.23
C GLY A 17 -14.44 -13.34 -1.08
N TYR A 18 -14.82 -12.23 -0.43
CA TYR A 18 -15.23 -11.00 -1.08
C TYR A 18 -14.07 -10.31 -1.81
N LEU A 19 -12.91 -10.21 -1.14
CA LEU A 19 -11.70 -9.56 -1.68
C LEU A 19 -11.06 -10.33 -2.84
N ALA A 20 -11.25 -11.65 -2.91
CA ALA A 20 -10.72 -12.48 -3.99
C ALA A 20 -11.50 -12.37 -5.32
N GLY A 21 -12.57 -11.56 -5.40
CA GLY A 21 -13.31 -11.27 -6.64
C GLY A 21 -13.99 -12.48 -7.30
N ARG A 22 -13.92 -13.67 -6.70
CA ARG A 22 -14.45 -14.91 -7.25
C ARG A 22 -15.83 -15.20 -6.68
N ARG A 23 -16.87 -15.10 -7.51
CA ARG A 23 -18.14 -15.81 -7.30
C ARG A 23 -17.86 -17.30 -7.42
N PHE A 24 -17.55 -17.95 -6.30
CA PHE A 24 -17.39 -19.40 -6.27
C PHE A 24 -18.77 -20.09 -6.25
N PRO A 25 -19.20 -20.81 -7.31
CA PRO A 25 -20.57 -21.34 -7.37
C PRO A 25 -20.84 -22.54 -6.44
N HIS A 26 -19.80 -23.17 -5.87
CA HIS A 26 -19.95 -24.45 -5.13
C HIS A 26 -19.12 -24.55 -3.85
N VAL A 27 -19.00 -23.46 -3.09
CA VAL A 27 -18.23 -23.43 -1.83
C VAL A 27 -18.91 -24.21 -0.70
N GLY A 28 -20.24 -24.19 -0.64
CA GLY A 28 -21.00 -24.74 0.49
C GLY A 28 -20.71 -26.22 0.78
N GLY A 29 -20.60 -27.05 -0.25
CA GLY A 29 -20.35 -28.48 -0.11
C GLY A 29 -18.89 -28.85 0.21
N ARG A 30 -17.94 -27.96 -0.11
CA ARG A 30 -16.50 -28.16 0.20
C ARG A 30 -16.18 -27.62 1.60
N ILE A 31 -16.76 -26.48 1.98
CA ILE A 31 -16.69 -25.93 3.35
C ILE A 31 -17.42 -26.82 4.35
N SER A 32 -18.54 -27.46 4.01
CA SER A 32 -19.23 -28.36 4.96
C SER A 32 -18.39 -29.60 5.30
N ARG A 33 -17.74 -30.21 4.28
CA ARG A 33 -16.83 -31.37 4.46
C ARG A 33 -15.51 -30.99 5.14
N TRP A 34 -14.97 -29.81 4.86
CA TRP A 34 -13.81 -29.29 5.60
C TRP A 34 -14.20 -28.96 7.05
N GLY A 35 -15.35 -28.34 7.24
CA GLY A 35 -15.91 -27.98 8.54
C GLY A 35 -16.26 -29.18 9.42
N SER A 36 -16.62 -30.33 8.86
CA SER A 36 -16.85 -31.57 9.64
C SER A 36 -15.54 -32.22 10.09
N ARG A 37 -14.51 -32.27 9.22
CA ARG A 37 -13.16 -32.75 9.58
C ARG A 37 -12.44 -31.82 10.56
N CYS A 38 -12.59 -30.51 10.39
CA CYS A 38 -12.11 -29.53 11.36
C CYS A 38 -12.85 -29.64 12.70
N ARG A 39 -14.17 -29.83 12.70
CA ARG A 39 -14.93 -30.11 13.93
C ARG A 39 -14.44 -31.38 14.64
N ALA A 40 -14.20 -32.47 13.91
CA ALA A 40 -13.65 -33.70 14.49
C ALA A 40 -12.23 -33.50 15.08
N ALA A 41 -11.39 -32.65 14.46
CA ALA A 41 -10.08 -32.28 15.01
C ALA A 41 -10.17 -31.34 16.24
N VAL A 42 -11.23 -30.53 16.34
CA VAL A 42 -11.52 -29.59 17.43
C VAL A 42 -12.05 -30.29 18.69
N VAL A 43 -12.63 -31.49 18.55
CA VAL A 43 -13.21 -32.28 19.68
C VAL A 43 -12.16 -33.16 20.39
N ARG A 44 -10.87 -33.07 20.02
CA ARG A 44 -9.82 -33.76 20.79
C ARG A 44 -9.76 -33.20 22.23
N PRO A 45 -9.52 -34.06 23.24
CA PRO A 45 -9.55 -33.66 24.65
C PRO A 45 -8.58 -32.51 24.92
N PRO A 46 -8.94 -31.61 25.86
CA PRO A 46 -8.12 -30.47 26.21
C PRO A 46 -6.74 -30.95 26.68
N GLY A 47 -5.70 -30.56 25.95
CA GLY A 47 -4.32 -30.90 26.26
C GLY A 47 -3.40 -29.73 25.95
N PRO A 48 -2.12 -29.81 26.39
CA PRO A 48 -1.13 -28.80 26.07
C PRO A 48 -0.91 -28.74 24.56
N TRP A 49 -0.70 -27.53 24.03
CA TRP A 49 -0.37 -27.34 22.62
C TRP A 49 1.03 -27.88 22.32
N ARG A 50 1.07 -29.05 21.69
CA ARG A 50 2.29 -29.83 21.43
C ARG A 50 3.28 -29.06 20.55
N ARG A 51 4.58 -29.23 20.80
CA ARG A 51 5.69 -28.62 20.04
C ARG A 51 5.57 -28.85 18.52
N ARG A 52 5.23 -30.07 18.09
CA ARG A 52 5.01 -30.38 16.66
C ARG A 52 3.90 -29.54 16.02
N SER A 53 2.80 -29.30 16.74
CA SER A 53 1.70 -28.48 16.24
C SER A 53 2.05 -26.99 16.17
N ARG A 54 2.90 -26.51 17.08
CA ARG A 54 3.44 -25.14 17.03
C ARG A 54 4.32 -24.95 15.79
N LEU A 55 5.22 -25.91 15.53
CA LEU A 55 6.08 -25.88 14.34
C LEU A 55 5.27 -25.94 13.04
N LEU A 56 4.25 -26.81 12.96
CA LEU A 56 3.38 -26.88 11.79
C LEU A 56 2.61 -25.57 11.55
N PHE A 57 2.20 -24.87 12.61
CA PHE A 57 1.56 -23.56 12.48
C PHE A 57 2.53 -22.51 11.95
N VAL A 58 3.74 -22.41 12.49
CA VAL A 58 4.75 -21.45 12.01
C VAL A 58 5.14 -21.75 10.56
N ALA A 59 5.34 -23.02 10.21
CA ALA A 59 5.60 -23.43 8.83
C ALA A 59 4.43 -23.10 7.89
N GLY A 60 3.18 -23.27 8.36
CA GLY A 60 2.00 -22.88 7.61
C GLY A 60 1.88 -21.37 7.39
N ALA A 61 2.22 -20.56 8.40
CA ALA A 61 2.29 -19.11 8.28
C ALA A 61 3.39 -18.68 7.31
N PHE A 62 4.58 -19.29 7.39
CA PHE A 62 5.67 -19.05 6.45
C PHE A 62 5.26 -19.40 5.02
N ALA A 63 4.68 -20.57 4.79
CA ALA A 63 4.17 -20.96 3.48
C ALA A 63 3.05 -20.04 2.96
N ALA A 64 2.26 -19.42 3.85
CA ALA A 64 1.25 -18.45 3.45
C ALA A 64 1.84 -17.14 2.90
N THR A 65 3.13 -16.86 3.16
CA THR A 65 3.87 -15.74 2.53
C THR A 65 4.34 -16.04 1.12
N ALA A 66 4.20 -17.28 0.64
CA ALA A 66 4.66 -17.70 -0.68
C ALA A 66 4.25 -16.74 -1.81
N PRO A 67 3.02 -16.19 -1.89
CA PRO A 67 2.66 -15.27 -2.98
C PRO A 67 3.59 -14.05 -3.13
N VAL A 68 4.25 -13.62 -2.05
CA VAL A 68 5.14 -12.45 -2.05
C VAL A 68 6.57 -12.82 -2.48
N TRP A 69 6.89 -14.10 -2.60
CA TRP A 69 8.26 -14.52 -2.90
C TRP A 69 8.63 -14.23 -4.36
N PRO A 70 9.88 -13.83 -4.65
CA PRO A 70 10.30 -13.43 -6.00
C PRO A 70 10.11 -14.55 -7.04
N ILE A 71 10.25 -15.80 -6.60
CA ILE A 71 10.20 -17.01 -7.45
C ILE A 71 8.77 -17.31 -7.92
N THR A 72 7.76 -16.97 -7.12
CA THR A 72 6.34 -17.27 -7.41
C THR A 72 5.61 -16.10 -8.04
N GLN A 73 6.21 -14.91 -8.06
CA GLN A 73 5.64 -13.75 -8.72
C GLN A 73 5.69 -13.93 -10.25
N PRO A 74 4.55 -13.73 -10.96
CA PRO A 74 4.53 -13.85 -12.42
C PRO A 74 5.52 -12.85 -13.05
N ALA A 75 6.11 -13.24 -14.19
CA ALA A 75 7.13 -12.46 -14.91
C ALA A 75 6.66 -11.08 -15.45
N VAL A 76 5.40 -10.71 -15.20
CA VAL A 76 4.77 -9.44 -15.60
C VAL A 76 4.90 -8.36 -14.52
N ALA A 77 5.46 -8.69 -13.35
CA ALA A 77 5.81 -7.70 -12.33
C ALA A 77 7.22 -7.15 -12.61
N ASP A 78 7.31 -6.05 -13.36
CA ASP A 78 8.58 -5.34 -13.60
C ASP A 78 9.20 -4.77 -12.30
N ASP A 79 8.42 -4.68 -11.22
CA ASP A 79 8.90 -4.44 -9.85
C ASP A 79 8.66 -5.69 -9.01
N ARG A 80 9.52 -6.70 -9.16
CA ARG A 80 9.63 -7.74 -8.14
C ARG A 80 10.22 -7.09 -6.91
N LEU A 81 9.59 -7.32 -5.74
CA LEU A 81 10.25 -7.03 -4.47
C LEU A 81 11.66 -7.62 -4.53
N GLU A 82 12.66 -6.80 -4.25
CA GLU A 82 14.02 -7.30 -4.29
C GLU A 82 14.13 -8.47 -3.31
N PRO A 83 14.93 -9.51 -3.60
CA PRO A 83 15.14 -10.60 -2.66
C PRO A 83 15.53 -10.11 -1.25
N ALA A 84 16.23 -8.97 -1.17
CA ALA A 84 16.58 -8.29 0.08
C ALA A 84 15.35 -7.74 0.82
N GLU A 85 14.41 -7.10 0.12
CA GLU A 85 13.18 -6.59 0.71
C GLU A 85 12.29 -7.73 1.23
N VAL A 86 12.13 -8.79 0.44
CA VAL A 86 11.38 -9.98 0.88
C VAL A 86 12.02 -10.62 2.13
N ALA A 87 13.36 -10.65 2.17
CA ALA A 87 14.10 -11.17 3.32
C ALA A 87 13.87 -10.35 4.60
N VAL A 88 13.51 -9.07 4.49
CA VAL A 88 13.16 -8.21 5.64
C VAL A 88 11.66 -8.31 5.97
N VAL A 89 10.78 -8.26 4.98
CA VAL A 89 9.33 -8.21 5.17
C VAL A 89 8.77 -9.52 5.72
N VAL A 90 9.25 -10.68 5.23
CA VAL A 90 8.73 -11.99 5.67
C VAL A 90 8.93 -12.21 7.18
N PRO A 91 10.13 -11.98 7.77
CA PRO A 91 10.30 -12.00 9.21
C PRO A 91 9.34 -11.08 9.97
N VAL A 92 9.15 -9.84 9.50
CA VAL A 92 8.26 -8.84 10.13
C VAL A 92 6.82 -9.36 10.17
N VAL A 93 6.33 -9.90 9.05
CA VAL A 93 4.98 -10.47 8.95
C VAL A 93 4.79 -11.68 9.89
N LEU A 94 5.85 -12.46 10.12
CA LEU A 94 5.81 -13.65 10.94
C LEU A 94 6.01 -13.39 12.45
N VAL A 95 6.31 -12.17 12.87
CA VAL A 95 6.53 -11.83 14.29
C VAL A 95 5.34 -12.26 15.16
N PHE A 96 4.11 -11.90 14.78
CA PHE A 96 2.91 -12.24 15.57
C PHE A 96 2.54 -13.74 15.53
N PRO A 97 2.61 -14.44 14.37
CA PRO A 97 2.52 -15.89 14.33
C PRO A 97 3.53 -16.59 15.24
N VAL A 98 4.81 -16.19 15.22
CA VAL A 98 5.85 -16.77 16.06
C VAL A 98 5.60 -16.47 17.53
N ALA A 99 5.24 -15.22 17.86
CA ALA A 99 4.89 -14.82 19.22
C ALA A 99 3.73 -15.67 19.77
N TRP A 100 2.67 -15.87 18.97
CA TRP A 100 1.54 -16.72 19.37
C TRP A 100 1.95 -18.18 19.56
N ALA A 101 2.77 -18.72 18.66
CA ALA A 101 3.28 -20.09 18.76
C ALA A 101 4.01 -20.35 20.08
N LEU A 102 4.59 -19.32 20.68
CA LEU A 102 5.27 -19.37 21.97
C LEU A 102 4.32 -19.11 23.14
N LEU A 103 3.45 -18.11 23.03
CA LEU A 103 2.53 -17.68 24.09
C LEU A 103 1.38 -18.67 24.35
N GLY A 104 0.80 -19.22 23.27
CA GLY A 104 -0.39 -20.07 23.34
C GLY A 104 -0.12 -21.35 24.13
N ARG A 105 -1.03 -21.74 25.03
CA ARG A 105 -0.84 -22.94 25.89
C ARG A 105 -1.86 -24.03 25.60
N SER A 106 -3.10 -23.65 25.35
CA SER A 106 -4.23 -24.54 25.25
C SER A 106 -4.52 -24.96 23.82
N ARG A 107 -4.50 -26.27 23.55
CA ARG A 107 -4.65 -26.80 22.18
C ARG A 107 -5.88 -26.31 21.39
N PRO A 108 -7.12 -26.41 21.90
CA PRO A 108 -8.30 -26.09 21.08
C PRO A 108 -8.44 -24.58 20.82
N TYR A 109 -8.00 -23.74 21.75
CA TYR A 109 -8.05 -22.29 21.61
C TYR A 109 -6.88 -21.77 20.77
N ALA A 110 -5.66 -22.24 21.07
CA ALA A 110 -4.46 -21.88 20.32
C ALA A 110 -4.55 -22.22 18.83
N TRP A 111 -5.20 -23.34 18.50
CA TRP A 111 -5.43 -23.71 17.11
C TRP A 111 -6.35 -22.75 16.35
N ARG A 112 -7.42 -22.23 16.99
CA ARG A 112 -8.34 -21.29 16.33
C ARG A 112 -7.65 -19.97 16.02
N VAL A 113 -6.89 -19.45 16.99
CA VAL A 113 -6.11 -18.22 16.81
C VAL A 113 -5.00 -18.45 15.77
N ALA A 114 -4.35 -19.62 15.78
CA ALA A 114 -3.38 -20.00 14.75
C ALA A 114 -3.98 -19.98 13.34
N VAL A 115 -5.18 -20.56 13.15
CA VAL A 115 -5.87 -20.52 11.84
C VAL A 115 -6.20 -19.10 11.42
N ALA A 116 -6.69 -18.26 12.35
CA ALA A 116 -6.97 -16.85 12.07
C ALA A 116 -5.70 -16.09 11.66
N LEU A 117 -4.59 -16.29 12.35
CA LEU A 117 -3.31 -15.65 12.01
C LEU A 117 -2.77 -16.12 10.64
N VAL A 118 -2.85 -17.41 10.31
CA VAL A 118 -2.49 -17.90 8.96
C VAL A 118 -3.38 -17.26 7.89
N ALA A 119 -4.68 -17.12 8.16
CA ALA A 119 -5.60 -16.45 7.23
C ALA A 119 -5.25 -14.97 7.05
N CYS A 120 -4.84 -14.26 8.11
CA CYS A 120 -4.35 -12.89 8.02
C CYS A 120 -3.06 -12.80 7.17
N VAL A 121 -2.10 -13.70 7.37
CA VAL A 121 -0.86 -13.74 6.58
C VAL A 121 -1.17 -14.00 5.10
N ALA A 122 -2.04 -14.96 4.81
CA ALA A 122 -2.47 -15.26 3.44
C ALA A 122 -3.22 -14.08 2.82
N GLY A 123 -4.11 -13.44 3.58
CA GLY A 123 -4.84 -12.25 3.15
C GLY A 123 -3.91 -11.08 2.82
N TRP A 124 -2.92 -10.81 3.67
CA TRP A 124 -1.90 -9.79 3.41
C TRP A 124 -1.03 -10.16 2.19
N SER A 125 -0.64 -11.42 2.04
CA SER A 125 0.18 -11.88 0.90
C SER A 125 -0.58 -11.81 -0.43
N LEU A 126 -1.88 -12.10 -0.42
CA LEU A 126 -2.73 -11.91 -1.59
C LEU A 126 -2.97 -10.43 -1.87
N TRP A 127 -3.16 -9.64 -0.82
CA TRP A 127 -3.37 -8.20 -0.94
C TRP A 127 -2.14 -7.50 -1.52
N THR A 128 -0.92 -7.87 -1.11
CA THR A 128 0.32 -7.32 -1.69
C THR A 128 0.49 -7.68 -3.16
N VAL A 129 0.12 -8.89 -3.58
CA VAL A 129 0.16 -9.26 -5.01
C VAL A 129 -0.94 -8.55 -5.81
N ALA A 130 -2.14 -8.41 -5.24
CA ALA A 130 -3.29 -7.81 -5.91
C ALA A 130 -3.24 -6.28 -5.95
N PHE A 131 -2.70 -5.65 -4.91
CA PHE A 131 -2.73 -4.20 -4.70
C PHE A 131 -1.36 -3.53 -4.62
N GLY A 132 -0.28 -4.27 -4.36
CA GLY A 132 1.09 -3.73 -4.45
C GLY A 132 1.47 -3.30 -5.86
N SER A 133 0.61 -3.55 -6.85
CA SER A 133 0.71 -3.07 -8.22
C SER A 133 -0.02 -1.77 -8.50
N PHE A 134 -0.83 -1.24 -7.59
CA PHE A 134 -1.52 0.03 -7.79
C PHE A 134 -0.69 1.12 -7.09
N GLY A 135 -0.02 1.97 -7.88
CA GLY A 135 0.76 3.12 -7.40
C GLY A 135 -0.07 4.25 -6.80
N THR A 136 -1.19 3.91 -6.17
CA THR A 136 -2.10 4.85 -5.51
C THR A 136 -2.48 4.26 -4.16
N PRO A 137 -2.62 5.08 -3.10
CA PRO A 137 -2.96 4.59 -1.77
C PRO A 137 -4.19 3.67 -1.77
N PRO A 138 -4.21 2.62 -0.93
CA PRO A 138 -3.22 2.32 0.12
C PRO A 138 -1.93 1.65 -0.39
N THR A 139 -0.78 2.12 0.10
CA THR A 139 0.56 1.60 -0.21
C THR A 139 0.83 0.26 0.48
N MET A 140 1.85 -0.49 0.02
CA MET A 140 2.26 -1.76 0.66
C MET A 140 2.52 -1.60 2.17
N ASP A 141 3.08 -0.45 2.56
CA ASP A 141 3.34 -0.09 3.95
C ASP A 141 2.06 0.11 4.76
N ASP A 142 1.03 0.75 4.19
CA ASP A 142 -0.28 0.87 4.82
C ASP A 142 -0.91 -0.51 5.07
N GLY A 143 -0.85 -1.39 4.07
CA GLY A 143 -1.33 -2.75 4.19
C GLY A 143 -0.58 -3.56 5.24
N LEU A 144 0.76 -3.43 5.29
CA LEU A 144 1.59 -4.05 6.31
C LEU A 144 1.24 -3.51 7.71
N ARG A 145 1.05 -2.21 7.86
CA ARG A 145 0.68 -1.58 9.12
C ARG A 145 -0.67 -2.08 9.63
N TRP A 146 -1.70 -2.10 8.78
CA TRP A 146 -3.02 -2.64 9.15
C TRP A 146 -2.95 -4.12 9.51
N TYR A 147 -2.16 -4.90 8.78
CA TYR A 147 -1.89 -6.29 9.10
C TYR A 147 -1.24 -6.45 10.49
N LEU A 148 -0.19 -5.69 10.78
CA LEU A 148 0.52 -5.75 12.05
C LEU A 148 -0.37 -5.31 13.23
N ILE A 149 -1.16 -4.23 13.07
CA ILE A 149 -2.14 -3.78 14.07
C ILE A 149 -3.19 -4.87 14.31
N GLY A 150 -3.77 -5.43 13.24
CA GLY A 150 -4.80 -6.44 13.34
C GLY A 150 -4.30 -7.72 14.01
N THR A 151 -3.17 -8.26 13.56
CA THR A 151 -2.58 -9.48 14.12
C THR A 151 -2.03 -9.28 15.53
N GLY A 152 -1.43 -8.13 15.83
CA GLY A 152 -1.00 -7.76 17.19
C GLY A 152 -2.16 -7.68 18.17
N THR A 153 -3.29 -7.11 17.75
CA THR A 153 -4.54 -7.05 18.53
C THR A 153 -5.12 -8.45 18.76
N ILE A 154 -5.14 -9.30 17.72
CA ILE A 154 -5.57 -10.70 17.86
C ILE A 154 -4.73 -11.44 18.90
N VAL A 155 -3.40 -11.32 18.85
CA VAL A 155 -2.49 -11.97 19.80
C VAL A 155 -2.68 -11.42 21.22
N ALA A 156 -2.84 -10.10 21.37
CA ALA A 156 -3.08 -9.46 22.66
C ALA A 156 -4.39 -9.96 23.29
N CYS A 157 -5.50 -9.88 22.57
CA CYS A 157 -6.81 -10.36 23.00
C CYS A 157 -6.80 -11.86 23.32
N ALA A 158 -6.11 -12.66 22.50
CA ALA A 158 -6.03 -14.09 22.73
C ALA A 158 -5.22 -14.43 23.99
N SER A 159 -4.12 -13.70 24.21
CA SER A 159 -3.29 -13.87 25.40
C SER A 159 -4.02 -13.45 26.68
N THR A 160 -4.76 -12.35 26.66
CA THR A 160 -5.55 -11.89 27.83
C THR A 160 -6.67 -12.87 28.18
N VAL A 161 -7.41 -13.36 27.17
CA VAL A 161 -8.45 -14.38 27.36
C VAL A 161 -7.86 -15.67 27.94
N GLU A 162 -6.69 -16.10 27.47
CA GLU A 162 -6.04 -17.31 27.99
C GLU A 162 -5.56 -17.12 29.44
N VAL A 163 -5.02 -15.96 29.80
CA VAL A 163 -4.63 -15.62 31.17
C VAL A 163 -5.84 -15.56 32.10
N TRP A 164 -6.94 -14.95 31.66
CA TRP A 164 -8.16 -14.81 32.45
C TRP A 164 -8.79 -16.17 32.77
N HIS A 165 -8.86 -17.07 31.78
CA HIS A 165 -9.48 -18.38 31.97
C HIS A 165 -8.61 -19.40 32.72
N ARG A 166 -7.26 -19.29 32.66
CA ARG A 166 -6.36 -20.34 33.17
C ARG A 166 -5.45 -19.93 34.32
N ARG A 167 -5.62 -18.69 34.81
CA ARG A 167 -4.72 -18.01 35.74
C ARG A 167 -3.31 -17.82 35.16
N PRO A 168 -2.60 -16.75 35.54
CA PRO A 168 -1.23 -16.55 35.12
C PRO A 168 -0.34 -17.72 35.58
N PRO A 169 0.69 -18.09 34.80
CA PRO A 169 1.61 -19.14 35.21
C PRO A 169 2.36 -18.66 36.45
N ARG A 170 2.46 -19.51 37.48
CA ARG A 170 3.19 -19.20 38.72
C ARG A 170 4.66 -18.88 38.48
N ARG A 171 5.24 -19.37 37.36
CA ARG A 171 6.58 -19.02 36.88
C ARG A 171 6.54 -18.85 35.35
N PRO A 172 6.98 -17.69 34.81
CA PRO A 172 7.09 -17.51 33.37
C PRO A 172 8.15 -18.46 32.82
N THR A 173 7.82 -19.21 31.77
CA THR A 173 8.80 -20.04 31.06
C THR A 173 9.62 -19.16 30.12
N THR A 174 10.85 -19.59 29.80
CA THR A 174 11.70 -18.91 28.80
C THR A 174 10.99 -18.73 27.45
N ALA A 175 10.24 -19.74 27.01
CA ALA A 175 9.41 -19.66 25.81
C ALA A 175 8.34 -18.57 25.91
N TRP A 176 7.69 -18.41 27.07
CA TRP A 176 6.69 -17.37 27.26
C TRP A 176 7.32 -15.97 27.20
N LEU A 177 8.48 -15.78 27.85
CA LEU A 177 9.24 -14.52 27.80
C LEU A 177 9.67 -14.17 26.36
N ALA A 178 10.19 -15.16 25.61
CA ALA A 178 10.53 -14.98 24.21
C ALA A 178 9.31 -14.61 23.34
N GLY A 179 8.15 -15.21 23.61
CA GLY A 179 6.89 -14.86 22.94
C GLY A 179 6.42 -13.45 23.28
N ALA A 180 6.53 -13.02 24.53
CA ALA A 180 6.17 -11.67 24.96
C ALA A 180 7.11 -10.61 24.35
N LEU A 181 8.42 -10.91 24.30
CA LEU A 181 9.41 -10.05 23.63
C LEU A 181 9.12 -9.96 22.14
N GLY A 182 8.85 -11.07 21.47
CA GLY A 182 8.48 -11.07 20.05
C GLY A 182 7.22 -10.23 19.78
N TRP A 183 6.20 -10.34 20.64
CA TRP A 183 5.01 -9.49 20.54
C TRP A 183 5.34 -7.99 20.71
N ALA A 184 6.19 -7.64 21.69
CA ALA A 184 6.61 -6.26 21.90
C ALA A 184 7.40 -5.70 20.70
N ILE A 185 8.28 -6.51 20.08
CA ILE A 185 8.97 -6.16 18.84
C ILE A 185 7.96 -5.91 17.71
N GLY A 186 6.93 -6.75 17.59
CA GLY A 186 5.87 -6.58 16.59
C GLY A 186 5.08 -5.28 16.78
N VAL A 187 4.81 -4.88 18.03
CA VAL A 187 4.17 -3.60 18.36
C VAL A 187 5.11 -2.43 18.05
N ALA A 188 6.39 -2.54 18.37
CA ALA A 188 7.37 -1.53 17.96
C ALA A 188 7.42 -1.38 16.43
N ALA A 189 7.36 -2.49 15.68
CA ALA A 189 7.32 -2.45 14.22
C ALA A 189 6.12 -1.67 13.67
N THR A 190 4.94 -1.74 14.31
CA THR A 190 3.75 -0.98 13.85
C THR A 190 3.92 0.54 13.92
N VAL A 191 4.79 1.04 14.81
CA VAL A 191 5.03 2.47 14.99
C VAL A 191 6.26 2.95 14.22
N THR A 192 7.16 2.04 13.84
CA THR A 192 8.34 2.39 13.05
C THR A 192 8.11 2.32 11.54
N VAL A 193 7.06 1.65 11.07
CA VAL A 193 6.68 1.70 9.64
C VAL A 193 6.24 3.14 9.32
N PRO A 194 6.96 3.84 8.41
CA PRO A 194 6.65 5.23 8.09
C PRO A 194 5.22 5.34 7.54
N VAL A 195 4.49 6.38 7.97
CA VAL A 195 3.17 6.67 7.44
C VAL A 195 3.36 7.37 6.10
N VAL A 196 2.91 6.75 5.00
CA VAL A 196 2.85 7.40 3.69
C VAL A 196 1.69 8.40 3.71
N GLY A 197 1.96 9.54 4.32
CA GLY A 197 1.04 10.66 4.51
C GLY A 197 1.79 11.90 5.00
N ASP A 198 2.93 11.70 5.65
CA ASP A 198 3.78 12.77 6.15
C ASP A 198 4.97 13.10 5.24
N GLN A 199 5.04 12.54 4.03
CA GLN A 199 5.84 13.21 3.00
C GLN A 199 5.13 14.50 2.64
N GLN A 200 5.47 15.55 3.39
CA GLN A 200 5.15 16.93 3.06
C GLN A 200 5.44 17.11 1.59
N LEU A 201 4.37 17.29 0.81
CA LEU A 201 4.46 17.77 -0.56
C LEU A 201 5.49 18.90 -0.55
N PRO A 202 6.57 18.82 -1.34
CA PRO A 202 7.59 19.83 -1.28
C PRO A 202 6.95 21.20 -1.48
N PRO A 203 7.42 22.22 -0.75
CA PRO A 203 6.89 23.57 -0.87
C PRO A 203 7.00 24.03 -2.33
N ARG A 204 6.08 24.90 -2.75
CA ARG A 204 5.83 25.25 -4.16
C ARG A 204 7.11 25.62 -4.94
N ASP A 205 8.01 26.30 -4.28
CA ASP A 205 9.33 26.72 -4.73
C ASP A 205 10.33 25.56 -4.93
N ALA A 206 10.24 24.50 -4.13
CA ALA A 206 11.03 23.28 -4.32
C ALA A 206 10.55 22.46 -5.54
N VAL A 207 9.25 22.56 -5.83
CA VAL A 207 8.54 21.89 -6.93
C VAL A 207 8.79 22.57 -8.27
N LEU A 208 8.57 23.88 -8.30
CA LEU A 208 8.56 24.67 -9.52
C LEU A 208 9.31 25.99 -9.31
N PRO A 209 10.65 25.99 -9.43
CA PRO A 209 11.36 27.25 -9.60
C PRO A 209 10.85 27.87 -10.90
N LEU A 210 10.13 28.98 -10.79
CA LEU A 210 9.68 29.71 -11.97
C LEU A 210 10.80 30.63 -12.45
N PRO A 211 11.00 30.77 -13.77
CA PRO A 211 11.85 31.81 -14.30
C PRO A 211 11.46 33.19 -13.79
N PRO A 212 12.41 34.14 -13.68
CA PRO A 212 12.04 35.54 -13.58
C PRO A 212 11.14 35.90 -14.77
N ALA A 213 10.11 36.71 -14.53
CA ALA A 213 9.02 37.04 -15.46
C ALA A 213 7.81 36.08 -15.52
N MET A 214 7.70 35.08 -14.64
CA MET A 214 6.53 34.17 -14.57
C MET A 214 5.97 34.07 -13.15
N ALA A 215 4.64 33.99 -13.05
CA ALA A 215 3.93 33.77 -11.80
C ALA A 215 2.88 32.67 -11.93
N VAL A 216 2.63 31.93 -10.84
CA VAL A 216 1.48 31.03 -10.76
C VAL A 216 0.25 31.87 -10.47
N ALA A 217 -0.67 31.93 -11.45
CA ALA A 217 -1.98 32.55 -11.33
C ALA A 217 -2.95 31.68 -10.52
N HIS A 218 -2.87 30.35 -10.68
CA HIS A 218 -3.73 29.42 -9.97
C HIS A 218 -3.01 28.11 -9.65
N GLU A 219 -3.29 27.53 -8.49
CA GLU A 219 -2.76 26.24 -8.07
C GLU A 219 -3.90 25.35 -7.60
N GLU A 220 -3.90 24.11 -8.10
CA GLU A 220 -4.87 23.09 -7.75
C GLU A 220 -4.15 21.78 -7.44
N ALA A 221 -4.40 21.21 -6.27
CA ALA A 221 -3.98 19.86 -5.93
C ALA A 221 -5.23 19.01 -5.74
N ARG A 222 -5.39 17.95 -6.54
CA ARG A 222 -6.51 17.01 -6.42
C ARG A 222 -6.03 15.58 -6.52
N CYS A 223 -6.55 14.76 -5.63
CA CYS A 223 -6.57 13.31 -5.76
C CYS A 223 -8.03 12.93 -5.97
N GLY A 224 -8.40 12.51 -7.19
CA GLY A 224 -9.82 12.47 -7.56
C GLY A 224 -10.20 11.42 -8.61
N MET A 225 -11.33 10.77 -8.32
CA MET A 225 -12.06 9.75 -9.12
C MET A 225 -12.40 10.19 -10.56
N PRO A 226 -12.80 9.26 -11.46
CA PRO A 226 -12.78 9.45 -12.91
C PRO A 226 -13.60 10.66 -13.36
N GLY A 227 -12.91 11.73 -13.72
CA GLY A 227 -13.44 12.89 -14.41
C GLY A 227 -12.47 13.19 -15.54
N GLY A 228 -12.77 12.63 -16.72
CA GLY A 228 -11.82 12.46 -17.80
C GLY A 228 -11.13 13.74 -18.20
N TYR A 229 -9.82 13.80 -17.98
CA TYR A 229 -8.83 14.49 -18.82
C TYR A 229 -7.45 13.92 -18.45
N GLY A 230 -6.84 13.17 -19.36
CA GLY A 230 -5.37 13.04 -19.53
C GLY A 230 -4.56 12.13 -18.59
N PHE A 231 -5.04 11.74 -17.41
CA PHE A 231 -4.37 10.73 -16.57
C PHE A 231 -5.46 9.85 -15.96
N GLY A 232 -5.22 8.54 -15.85
CA GLY A 232 -6.27 7.58 -15.58
C GLY A 232 -6.94 7.73 -14.20
N PRO A 233 -7.99 6.94 -13.94
CA PRO A 233 -9.09 7.22 -13.02
C PRO A 233 -8.73 7.31 -11.53
N ARG A 234 -7.45 7.17 -11.15
CA ARG A 234 -6.98 7.23 -9.75
C ARG A 234 -5.67 8.02 -9.54
N SER A 235 -5.21 8.80 -10.51
CA SER A 235 -3.98 9.58 -10.36
C SER A 235 -4.17 10.83 -9.48
N CYS A 236 -3.32 11.00 -8.46
CA CYS A 236 -3.15 12.29 -7.80
C CYS A 236 -2.39 13.22 -8.75
N PHE A 237 -2.88 14.45 -8.89
CA PHE A 237 -2.22 15.47 -9.70
C PHE A 237 -2.14 16.81 -8.97
N ARG A 238 -1.14 17.59 -9.37
CA ARG A 238 -0.98 19.00 -9.00
C ARG A 238 -0.91 19.80 -10.29
N ARG A 239 -1.79 20.77 -10.44
CA ARG A 239 -1.89 21.65 -11.60
C ARG A 239 -1.53 23.07 -11.19
N PHE A 240 -0.69 23.71 -11.99
CA PHE A 240 -0.32 25.10 -11.88
C PHE A 240 -0.73 25.81 -13.16
N THR A 241 -1.45 26.91 -13.05
CA THR A 241 -1.71 27.83 -14.15
C THR A 241 -0.71 28.97 -14.04
N ILE A 242 0.12 29.14 -15.05
CA ILE A 242 1.26 30.05 -15.05
C ILE A 242 1.00 31.16 -16.08
N SER A 243 1.25 32.40 -15.69
CA SER A 243 1.16 33.58 -16.54
C SER A 243 2.48 34.35 -16.53
N ALA A 244 2.73 35.15 -17.56
CA ALA A 244 3.82 36.12 -17.53
C ALA A 244 3.52 37.23 -16.50
N THR A 245 4.54 37.72 -15.78
CA THR A 245 4.39 38.89 -14.88
C THR A 245 4.55 40.20 -15.62
N ASP A 246 5.28 40.18 -16.73
CA ASP A 246 5.57 41.36 -17.56
C ASP A 246 4.52 41.44 -18.66
N GLY A 247 3.33 41.87 -18.25
CA GLY A 247 2.20 42.18 -19.10
C GLY A 247 1.40 43.26 -18.39
N THR A 248 1.94 44.47 -18.39
CA THR A 248 1.20 45.70 -18.08
C THR A 248 -0.16 45.66 -18.77
N ASP A 249 -1.20 45.92 -17.99
CA ASP A 249 -2.59 46.15 -18.35
C ASP A 249 -2.83 46.38 -19.85
N GLY A 250 -3.64 45.51 -20.45
CA GLY A 250 -4.05 45.54 -21.85
C GLY A 250 -4.78 46.82 -22.25
N THR A 251 -4.04 47.91 -22.36
CA THR A 251 -4.51 49.22 -22.82
C THR A 251 -3.87 49.66 -24.12
N ASP A 252 -2.74 49.07 -24.53
CA ASP A 252 -2.19 49.23 -25.87
C ASP A 252 -1.81 47.85 -26.45
N GLY A 253 -2.45 47.47 -27.56
CA GLY A 253 -2.52 46.11 -28.11
C GLY A 253 -1.23 45.48 -28.64
N THR A 254 -0.08 45.71 -28.01
CA THR A 254 1.21 45.12 -28.38
C THR A 254 2.12 44.99 -27.16
N ASN A 255 2.60 43.75 -26.93
CA ASN A 255 3.64 43.30 -25.99
C ASN A 255 3.18 42.50 -24.75
N GLY A 256 2.22 41.58 -24.92
CA GLY A 256 2.16 40.39 -24.07
C GLY A 256 3.14 39.32 -24.58
N MET A 257 3.85 38.63 -23.69
CA MET A 257 4.65 37.45 -24.09
C MET A 257 3.73 36.41 -24.74
N ASP A 258 4.05 35.97 -25.95
CA ASP A 258 3.29 34.91 -26.64
C ASP A 258 3.21 33.64 -25.77
N VAL A 259 2.03 33.01 -25.72
CA VAL A 259 1.75 31.86 -24.84
C VAL A 259 2.60 30.66 -25.21
N ARG A 260 2.91 30.50 -26.50
CA ARG A 260 3.80 29.43 -26.96
C ARG A 260 5.24 29.71 -26.55
N GLU A 261 5.67 30.96 -26.62
CA GLU A 261 6.97 31.39 -26.10
C GLU A 261 7.07 31.24 -24.56
N LEU A 262 5.99 31.53 -23.84
CA LEU A 262 5.87 31.30 -22.39
C LEU A 262 6.02 29.81 -22.06
N ALA A 263 5.29 28.94 -22.76
CA ALA A 263 5.41 27.49 -22.62
C ALA A 263 6.82 27.01 -22.97
N ARG A 264 7.42 27.56 -24.03
CA ARG A 264 8.79 27.26 -24.49
C ARG A 264 9.84 27.52 -23.42
N ARG A 265 9.81 28.73 -22.86
CA ARG A 265 10.72 29.14 -21.79
C ARG A 265 10.54 28.32 -20.52
N LEU A 266 9.30 28.02 -20.16
CA LEU A 266 9.00 27.19 -18.99
C LEU A 266 9.51 25.76 -19.16
N GLY A 267 9.25 25.12 -20.30
CA GLY A 267 9.76 23.78 -20.59
C GLY A 267 11.29 23.73 -20.58
N GLU A 268 11.95 24.67 -21.25
CA GLU A 268 13.41 24.75 -21.27
C GLU A 268 14.01 24.94 -19.86
N HIS A 269 13.39 25.78 -19.04
CA HIS A 269 13.81 25.99 -17.66
C HIS A 269 13.69 24.70 -16.83
N LEU A 270 12.60 23.95 -16.99
CA LEU A 270 12.38 22.69 -16.27
C LEU A 270 13.35 21.59 -16.73
N ARG A 271 13.70 21.56 -18.02
CA ARG A 271 14.75 20.70 -18.55
C ARG A 271 16.10 21.02 -17.89
N GLN A 272 16.47 22.30 -17.82
CA GLN A 272 17.78 22.72 -17.28
C GLN A 272 17.89 22.55 -15.76
N THR A 273 16.84 22.90 -15.01
CA THR A 273 16.90 22.94 -13.54
C THR A 273 16.54 21.61 -12.87
N LYS A 274 15.73 20.78 -13.52
CA LYS A 274 15.18 19.55 -12.94
C LYS A 274 15.35 18.32 -13.85
N GLY A 275 16.00 18.46 -15.00
CA GLY A 275 16.32 17.34 -15.90
C GLY A 275 15.11 16.73 -16.62
N TRP A 276 14.00 17.47 -16.74
CA TRP A 276 12.80 16.95 -17.39
C TRP A 276 13.03 16.71 -18.90
N PRO A 277 12.65 15.54 -19.45
CA PRO A 277 12.71 15.29 -20.88
C PRO A 277 11.57 16.04 -21.56
N VAL A 278 11.89 17.14 -22.25
CA VAL A 278 10.92 18.00 -22.92
C VAL A 278 10.96 17.75 -24.43
N ALA A 279 9.85 17.28 -25.00
CA ALA A 279 9.64 17.18 -26.44
C ALA A 279 8.63 18.25 -26.89
N TRP A 280 8.96 18.93 -27.99
CA TRP A 280 8.12 19.96 -28.58
C TRP A 280 7.42 19.37 -29.80
N ASP A 281 6.09 19.31 -29.77
CA ASP A 281 5.27 19.01 -30.95
C ASP A 281 4.73 20.34 -31.53
N GLU A 282 4.69 20.45 -32.85
CA GLU A 282 4.37 21.68 -33.60
C GLU A 282 2.91 22.12 -33.42
N VAL A 283 2.03 21.21 -32.96
CA VAL A 283 0.58 21.39 -33.12
C VAL A 283 -0.17 21.76 -31.85
N SER A 284 0.20 21.34 -30.62
CA SER A 284 -0.57 21.76 -29.42
C SER A 284 -0.09 21.37 -28.01
N ALA A 285 0.96 20.59 -27.80
CA ALA A 285 1.35 20.25 -26.43
C ALA A 285 2.84 19.97 -26.31
N VAL A 286 3.43 20.47 -25.24
CA VAL A 286 4.76 20.04 -24.83
C VAL A 286 4.54 18.70 -24.13
N ALA A 287 4.83 17.60 -24.83
CA ALA A 287 4.86 16.29 -24.19
C ALA A 287 6.10 16.25 -23.30
N VAL A 288 5.93 16.50 -22.01
CA VAL A 288 7.03 16.36 -21.06
C VAL A 288 7.01 14.93 -20.53
N GLY A 289 8.07 14.19 -20.82
CA GLY A 289 8.15 12.79 -20.44
C GLY A 289 8.18 12.62 -18.92
N CYS A 290 8.01 11.37 -18.50
CA CYS A 290 8.15 10.98 -17.10
C CYS A 290 9.62 10.97 -16.68
N ARG A 291 9.90 11.39 -15.45
CA ARG A 291 11.24 11.26 -14.86
C ARG A 291 11.23 10.16 -13.78
N PRO A 292 12.26 9.30 -13.71
CA PRO A 292 12.48 8.45 -12.55
C PRO A 292 12.85 9.32 -11.34
N GLY A 293 12.44 8.91 -10.13
CA GLY A 293 12.68 9.69 -8.91
C GLY A 293 11.80 10.95 -8.82
N GLY A 294 10.48 10.76 -8.74
CA GLY A 294 9.54 11.80 -8.33
C GLY A 294 9.82 12.30 -6.89
N TRP A 295 8.95 13.16 -6.36
CA TRP A 295 9.05 13.50 -4.92
C TRP A 295 8.61 12.34 -4.03
N LEU A 296 7.77 11.46 -4.56
CA LEU A 296 7.39 10.17 -4.00
C LEU A 296 8.12 9.07 -4.77
N ASP A 297 9.29 8.66 -4.27
CA ASP A 297 9.96 7.41 -4.68
C ASP A 297 9.06 6.22 -4.30
N PRO A 298 8.82 5.20 -5.14
CA PRO A 298 9.44 4.83 -6.42
C PRO A 298 8.71 5.30 -7.69
N TYR A 299 7.82 6.28 -7.59
CA TYR A 299 6.94 6.63 -8.71
C TYR A 299 7.60 7.57 -9.72
N GLU A 300 7.33 7.31 -11.01
CA GLU A 300 7.67 8.27 -12.05
C GLU A 300 6.72 9.45 -11.97
N LEU A 301 7.28 10.64 -11.81
CA LEU A 301 6.53 11.88 -11.92
C LEU A 301 6.52 12.26 -13.39
N CYS A 302 5.35 12.51 -13.94
CA CYS A 302 5.15 12.96 -15.30
C CYS A 302 4.61 14.37 -15.31
N LEU A 303 4.90 15.07 -16.39
CA LEU A 303 4.67 16.49 -16.53
C LEU A 303 3.91 16.71 -17.84
N ASP A 304 2.84 17.46 -17.82
CA ASP A 304 2.11 17.86 -19.02
C ASP A 304 2.05 19.39 -19.02
N LEU A 305 2.42 19.98 -20.15
CA LEU A 305 2.54 21.42 -20.34
C LEU A 305 1.63 21.81 -21.51
N ARG A 306 0.51 22.45 -21.18
CA ARG A 306 -0.51 22.86 -22.14
C ARG A 306 -0.62 24.38 -22.22
N PRO A 307 -0.26 25.00 -23.35
CA PRO A 307 -0.60 26.40 -23.57
C PRO A 307 -2.11 26.56 -23.73
N ASP A 308 -2.69 27.57 -23.12
CA ASP A 308 -4.07 28.00 -23.31
C ASP A 308 -4.08 29.40 -23.90
N GLU A 309 -4.26 29.47 -25.22
CA GLU A 309 -4.29 30.72 -25.98
C GLU A 309 -5.46 31.62 -25.57
N SER A 310 -6.57 31.04 -25.06
CA SER A 310 -7.76 31.81 -24.68
C SER A 310 -7.58 32.62 -23.41
N THR A 311 -6.78 32.13 -22.47
CA THR A 311 -6.50 32.77 -21.18
C THR A 311 -5.10 33.38 -21.10
N SER A 312 -4.31 33.25 -22.17
CA SER A 312 -2.90 33.64 -22.18
C SER A 312 -2.07 33.01 -21.05
N THR A 313 -2.39 31.76 -20.70
CA THR A 313 -1.74 31.04 -19.59
C THR A 313 -1.18 29.71 -20.05
N VAL A 314 -0.24 29.16 -19.29
CA VAL A 314 0.29 27.81 -19.49
C VAL A 314 -0.12 26.96 -18.29
N THR A 315 -0.84 25.88 -18.58
CA THR A 315 -1.20 24.89 -17.58
C THR A 315 -0.09 23.85 -17.49
N LEU A 316 0.54 23.78 -16.32
CA LEU A 316 1.50 22.77 -15.95
C LEU A 316 0.81 21.75 -15.04
N ARG A 317 0.73 20.50 -15.47
CA ARG A 317 0.17 19.40 -14.69
C ARG A 317 1.24 18.39 -14.36
N LEU A 318 1.44 18.15 -13.07
CA LEU A 318 2.28 17.09 -12.53
C LEU A 318 1.37 15.97 -12.06
N ALA A 319 1.61 14.76 -12.56
CA ALA A 319 0.89 13.57 -12.15
C ALA A 319 1.89 12.42 -12.02
N TYR A 320 1.67 11.55 -11.04
CA TYR A 320 2.41 10.29 -11.02
C TYR A 320 1.79 9.38 -12.08
N ASP A 321 2.60 8.94 -13.03
CA ASP A 321 2.15 7.91 -13.95
C ASP A 321 2.30 6.55 -13.29
N ASN A 322 1.18 5.85 -13.24
CA ASN A 322 1.17 4.45 -12.92
C ASN A 322 1.16 3.71 -14.25
N ARG A 323 2.34 3.28 -14.73
CA ARG A 323 2.52 2.49 -15.96
C ARG A 323 1.67 1.21 -16.04
N ARG A 324 0.98 0.84 -14.95
CA ARG A 324 0.10 -0.32 -14.83
C ARG A 324 -1.39 0.04 -15.01
N GLU A 325 -1.76 1.31 -15.17
CA GLU A 325 -3.10 1.65 -15.67
C GLU A 325 -3.16 1.34 -17.18
N PRO A 326 -4.14 0.55 -17.65
CA PRO A 326 -4.30 0.35 -19.08
C PRO A 326 -4.56 1.72 -19.73
N VAL A 327 -3.78 2.05 -20.74
CA VAL A 327 -4.08 3.17 -21.64
C VAL A 327 -5.40 2.81 -22.34
N VAL A 328 -6.50 3.27 -21.78
CA VAL A 328 -7.81 3.17 -22.43
C VAL A 328 -7.81 4.23 -23.52
N TYR A 329 -7.52 3.81 -24.75
CA TYR A 329 -7.80 4.58 -25.96
C TYR A 329 -9.31 4.71 -26.18
#